data_AF-A0A7V9D7A2-F1
#
_entry.id   AF-A0A7V9D7A2-F1
#
_cell.length_a   1.000
_cell.length_b   1.000
_cell.length_c   1.000
_cell.angle_alpha   90.00
_cell.angle_beta   90.00
_cell.angle_gamma   90.00
#
_symmetry.space_group_name_H-M   'P 1'
#
loop_
_entity.id
_entity.type
_entity.pdbx_description
1 polymer ?
#
loop_
_entity_poly.entity_id
_entity_poly.type
_entity_poly.pdbx_seq_one_letter_code
_entity_poly.pdbx_strand_id
1 'polypeptide(L)'
;LSGPNGIALSPDERYLYVGNWDPERKIVMRYDILAQGALSNGAVFFDMTGAPGEDAIDGIKVDQEGNLYVCGPGGIWILSAEGSHLGTLRLPEAPHNLAWGDEDGRTLYIAALTSIYRIRLGIPGIRPA
;
A
#
# COMPACT_ATOMS: atom_id res chain seq x y z
N LEU A 1 12.08 -0.55 11.47
CA LEU A 1 11.67 -1.47 10.40
C LEU A 1 12.89 -2.30 10.04
N SER A 2 12.75 -3.61 9.90
CA SER A 2 13.82 -4.56 9.55
C SER A 2 14.02 -4.63 8.04
N GLY A 3 12.94 -4.46 7.27
CA GLY A 3 12.96 -4.37 5.82
C GLY A 3 11.98 -3.32 5.31
N PRO A 4 12.26 -2.00 5.41
CA PRO A 4 11.40 -1.00 4.80
C PRO A 4 11.30 -1.24 3.28
N ASN A 5 10.09 -1.32 2.74
CA ASN A 5 9.88 -1.62 1.32
C ASN A 5 8.86 -0.66 0.68
N GLY A 6 7.56 -0.99 0.68
CA GLY A 6 6.53 -0.11 0.13
C GLY A 6 6.50 1.26 0.78
N ILE A 7 6.28 2.30 -0.03
CA ILE A 7 6.25 3.70 0.40
C ILE A 7 5.16 4.47 -0.35
N ALA A 8 4.40 5.29 0.37
CA ALA A 8 3.42 6.18 -0.22
C ALA A 8 3.19 7.42 0.66
N LEU A 9 2.78 8.52 0.02
CA LEU A 9 2.26 9.71 0.70
C LEU A 9 0.73 9.66 0.73
N SER A 10 0.13 10.25 1.77
CA SER A 10 -1.28 10.63 1.72
C SER A 10 -1.53 11.64 0.58
N PRO A 11 -2.76 11.78 0.06
CA PRO A 11 -3.06 12.71 -1.03
C PRO A 11 -2.71 14.17 -0.73
N ASP A 12 -2.79 14.55 0.54
CA ASP A 12 -2.47 15.87 1.07
C ASP A 12 -1.01 16.00 1.57
N GLU A 13 -0.20 14.96 1.38
CA GLU A 13 1.20 14.86 1.79
C GLU A 13 1.46 15.14 3.28
N ARG A 14 0.45 14.97 4.15
CA ARG A 14 0.61 15.08 5.62
C ARG A 14 1.16 13.82 6.27
N TYR A 15 1.02 12.67 5.61
CA TYR A 15 1.44 11.38 6.14
C TYR A 15 2.36 10.65 5.16
N LEU A 16 3.40 10.02 5.72
CA LEU A 16 4.22 9.03 5.03
C LEU A 16 3.84 7.63 5.54
N TYR A 17 3.53 6.72 4.62
CA TYR A 17 3.31 5.31 4.91
C TYR A 17 4.51 4.48 4.47
N VAL A 18 4.97 3.58 5.33
CA VAL A 18 6.10 2.67 5.04
C VAL A 18 5.75 1.25 5.45
N GLY A 19 5.79 0.32 4.49
CA GLY A 19 5.61 -1.11 4.70
C GLY A 19 6.88 -1.79 5.21
N ASN A 20 6.71 -2.87 5.98
CA ASN A 20 7.80 -3.71 6.47
C ASN A 20 7.79 -5.08 5.79
N TRP A 21 8.78 -5.35 4.95
CA TRP A 21 9.14 -6.65 4.44
C TRP A 21 9.83 -7.48 5.54
N ASP A 22 9.01 -8.00 6.44
CA ASP A 22 9.39 -8.92 7.51
C ASP A 22 8.23 -9.91 7.75
N PRO A 23 8.40 -11.21 7.43
CA PRO A 23 7.37 -12.21 7.65
C PRO A 23 6.92 -12.32 9.12
N GLU A 24 7.77 -11.95 10.09
CA GLU A 24 7.45 -11.98 11.51
C GLU A 24 6.81 -10.67 12.01
N ARG A 25 6.84 -9.60 11.20
CA ARG A 25 6.31 -8.28 11.56
C ARG A 25 5.78 -7.51 10.35
N LYS A 26 4.62 -7.92 9.87
CA LYS A 26 3.98 -7.45 8.63
C LYS A 26 3.15 -6.18 8.88
N ILE A 27 3.82 -5.06 9.11
CA ILE A 27 3.15 -3.81 9.49
C ILE A 27 3.31 -2.70 8.45
N VAL A 28 2.30 -1.83 8.39
CA VAL A 28 2.41 -0.50 7.78
C VAL A 28 2.63 0.50 8.91
N MET A 29 3.74 1.23 8.85
CA MET A 29 3.99 2.40 9.70
C MET A 29 3.41 3.64 9.04
N ARG A 30 2.89 4.58 9.84
CA ARG A 30 2.57 5.95 9.43
C ARG A 30 3.42 6.93 10.22
N TYR A 31 3.92 7.95 9.54
CA TYR A 31 4.66 9.07 10.11
C TYR A 31 3.97 10.37 9.72
N ASP A 32 3.98 11.35 10.61
CA ASP A 32 3.57 12.72 10.29
C ASP A 32 4.69 13.39 9.51
N ILE A 33 4.34 14.13 8.46
CA ILE A 33 5.26 14.96 7.69
C ILE A 33 5.15 16.40 8.20
N LEU A 34 6.27 16.90 8.73
CA LEU A 34 6.42 18.26 9.23
C LEU A 34 7.00 19.18 8.15
N ALA A 35 7.28 20.44 8.52
CA ALA A 35 7.96 21.38 7.65
C ALA A 35 9.26 20.81 7.09
N GLN A 36 9.52 21.10 5.81
CA GLN A 36 10.73 20.68 5.09
C GLN A 36 10.89 19.15 4.96
N GLY A 37 9.81 18.38 5.13
CA GLY A 37 9.82 16.92 4.97
C GLY A 37 10.36 16.14 6.17
N ALA A 38 10.58 16.79 7.31
CA ALA A 38 10.96 16.10 8.54
C ALA A 38 9.83 15.17 9.02
N LEU A 39 10.18 14.00 9.56
CA LEU A 39 9.21 12.99 10.00
C LEU A 39 9.09 12.98 11.54
N SER A 40 7.88 12.80 12.05
CA SER A 40 7.62 12.60 13.48
C SER A 40 6.50 11.58 13.73
N ASN A 41 6.22 11.30 15.01
CA ASN A 41 5.06 10.53 15.46
C ASN A 41 4.86 9.18 14.77
N GLY A 42 5.95 8.47 14.48
CA GLY A 42 5.91 7.16 13.83
C GLY A 42 5.11 6.15 14.67
N ALA A 43 4.02 5.64 14.11
CA ALA A 43 3.13 4.67 14.75
C ALA A 43 2.73 3.55 13.78
N VAL A 44 2.35 2.39 14.33
CA VAL A 44 1.73 1.32 13.53
C VAL A 44 0.37 1.81 13.06
N PHE A 45 0.21 1.90 11.74
CA PHE A 45 -1.07 2.25 11.11
C PHE A 45 -1.94 1.02 10.91
N PHE A 46 -1.33 -0.09 10.48
CA PHE A 46 -2.02 -1.35 10.30
C PHE A 46 -1.07 -2.53 10.53
N ASP A 47 -1.58 -3.58 11.15
CA ASP A 47 -0.82 -4.79 11.49
C ASP A 47 -1.44 -6.02 10.81
N MET A 48 -0.71 -6.59 9.84
CA MET A 48 -1.08 -7.80 9.11
C MET A 48 -0.34 -9.03 9.63
N THR A 49 0.37 -8.95 10.77
CA THR A 49 1.27 -10.02 11.24
C THR A 49 0.52 -11.35 11.43
N GLY A 50 -0.72 -11.29 11.90
CA GLY A 50 -1.60 -12.45 12.08
C GLY A 50 -2.21 -13.02 10.79
N ALA A 51 -2.00 -12.39 9.63
CA ALA A 51 -2.48 -12.93 8.36
C ALA A 51 -1.69 -14.20 7.98
N PRO A 52 -2.36 -15.23 7.45
CA PRO A 52 -1.71 -16.48 7.07
C PRO A 52 -0.82 -16.29 5.83
N GLY A 53 0.23 -17.10 5.72
CA GLY A 53 1.20 -17.06 4.62
C GLY A 53 2.56 -16.50 5.05
N GLU A 54 3.56 -16.71 4.18
CA GLU A 54 4.95 -16.31 4.42
C GLU A 54 5.31 -14.97 3.76
N ASP A 55 4.44 -14.45 2.90
CA ASP A 55 4.65 -13.15 2.25
C ASP A 55 4.64 -12.01 3.29
N ALA A 56 5.45 -10.99 3.06
CA ALA A 56 5.45 -9.76 3.85
C ALA A 56 4.93 -8.58 3.01
N ILE A 57 5.00 -7.36 3.57
CA ILE A 57 4.49 -6.17 2.88
C ILE A 57 5.51 -5.68 1.86
N ASP A 58 5.07 -5.62 0.60
CA ASP A 58 5.87 -5.12 -0.53
C ASP A 58 5.37 -3.72 -0.95
N GLY A 59 4.96 -3.51 -2.20
CA GLY A 59 4.48 -2.22 -2.69
C GLY A 59 3.24 -1.64 -1.97
N ILE A 60 3.21 -0.30 -1.85
CA ILE A 60 2.07 0.47 -1.32
C ILE A 60 1.77 1.61 -2.30
N LYS A 61 0.48 1.86 -2.56
CA LYS A 61 0.00 3.06 -3.24
C LYS A 61 -1.29 3.59 -2.61
N VAL A 62 -1.65 4.83 -2.89
CA VAL A 62 -2.81 5.52 -2.31
C VAL A 62 -3.74 6.08 -3.40
N ASP A 63 -5.05 5.95 -3.21
CA ASP A 63 -6.06 6.56 -4.08
C ASP A 63 -6.42 7.99 -3.67
N GLN A 64 -7.23 8.69 -4.48
CA GLN A 64 -7.60 10.09 -4.22
C GLN A 64 -8.46 10.30 -2.96
N GLU A 65 -9.06 9.25 -2.40
CA GLU A 65 -9.81 9.32 -1.14
C GLU A 65 -8.93 9.00 0.07
N GLY A 66 -7.65 8.67 -0.15
CA GLY A 66 -6.70 8.33 0.90
C GLY A 66 -6.72 6.86 1.29
N ASN A 67 -7.37 5.98 0.53
CA ASN A 67 -7.30 4.55 0.78
C ASN A 67 -5.94 4.00 0.33
N LEU A 68 -5.33 3.17 1.17
CA LEU A 68 -4.08 2.49 0.88
C LEU A 68 -4.35 1.16 0.21
N TYR A 69 -3.55 0.85 -0.80
CA TYR A 69 -3.50 -0.43 -1.49
C TYR A 69 -2.13 -1.03 -1.20
N VAL A 70 -2.12 -2.11 -0.42
CA VAL A 70 -0.91 -2.69 0.17
C VAL A 70 -0.74 -4.12 -0.36
N CYS A 71 0.34 -4.39 -1.11
CA CYS A 71 0.74 -5.76 -1.41
C CYS A 71 1.11 -6.47 -0.10
N GLY A 72 0.38 -7.53 0.24
CA GLY A 72 0.61 -8.30 1.45
C GLY A 72 0.10 -9.73 1.34
N PRO A 73 0.03 -10.46 2.47
CA PRO A 73 -0.40 -11.85 2.47
C PRO A 73 -1.77 -12.04 1.82
N GLY A 74 -1.85 -12.95 0.85
CA GLY A 74 -3.11 -13.31 0.19
C GLY A 74 -3.64 -12.28 -0.83
N GLY A 75 -2.93 -11.20 -1.12
CA GLY A 75 -3.27 -10.26 -2.19
C GLY A 75 -3.02 -8.78 -1.85
N ILE A 76 -3.78 -7.89 -2.49
CA ILE A 76 -3.70 -6.44 -2.22
C ILE A 76 -4.76 -6.07 -1.20
N TRP A 77 -4.33 -5.65 -0.02
CA TRP A 77 -5.22 -5.17 1.04
C TRP A 77 -5.58 -3.72 0.79
N ILE A 78 -6.88 -3.41 0.83
CA ILE A 78 -7.41 -2.06 0.74
C ILE A 78 -7.72 -1.58 2.15
N LEU A 79 -7.01 -0.56 2.61
CA LEU A 79 -7.18 0.04 3.93
C LEU A 79 -7.75 1.45 3.77
N SER A 80 -8.73 1.84 4.58
CA SER A 80 -9.23 3.21 4.60
C SER A 80 -8.18 4.19 5.12
N ALA A 81 -8.38 5.49 4.90
CA ALA A 81 -7.50 6.54 5.44
C ALA A 81 -7.40 6.51 6.98
N GLU A 82 -8.43 5.99 7.65
CA GLU A 82 -8.53 5.80 9.11
C GLU A 82 -7.91 4.48 9.60
N GLY A 83 -7.44 3.62 8.69
CA GLY A 83 -6.79 2.35 9.04
C GLY A 83 -7.75 1.18 9.19
N SER A 84 -8.96 1.24 8.60
CA SER A 84 -9.88 0.10 8.57
C SER A 84 -9.65 -0.78 7.35
N HIS A 85 -9.72 -2.11 7.49
CA HIS A 85 -9.63 -3.03 6.35
C HIS A 85 -10.95 -3.05 5.56
N LEU A 86 -10.93 -2.51 4.34
CA LEU A 86 -12.10 -2.43 3.46
C LEU A 86 -12.31 -3.71 2.63
N GLY A 87 -11.22 -4.44 2.35
CA GLY A 87 -11.26 -5.69 1.61
C GLY A 87 -9.90 -6.08 1.05
N THR A 88 -9.84 -7.23 0.36
CA THR A 88 -8.61 -7.74 -0.25
C THR A 88 -8.87 -8.17 -1.69
N LEU A 89 -8.08 -7.63 -2.63
CA LEU A 89 -8.05 -8.08 -4.01
C LEU A 89 -7.19 -9.34 -4.11
N ARG A 90 -7.83 -10.48 -4.36
CA ARG A 90 -7.14 -11.76 -4.60
C ARG A 90 -6.72 -11.86 -6.06
N LEU A 91 -5.49 -12.33 -6.27
CA LEU A 91 -4.87 -12.49 -7.58
C LEU A 91 -4.40 -13.94 -7.75
N PRO A 92 -4.22 -14.42 -9.00
CA PRO A 92 -3.68 -15.76 -9.24
C PRO A 92 -2.24 -15.95 -8.74
N GLU A 93 -1.45 -14.88 -8.69
CA GLU A 93 -0.07 -14.85 -8.17
C GLU A 93 0.08 -13.75 -7.11
N ALA A 94 1.06 -13.90 -6.20
CA ALA A 94 1.34 -12.91 -5.18
C ALA A 94 1.77 -11.57 -5.81
N PRO A 95 1.14 -10.44 -5.42
CA PRO A 95 1.51 -9.13 -5.93
C PRO A 95 2.72 -8.57 -5.19
N HIS A 96 3.62 -7.94 -5.94
CA HIS A 96 4.86 -7.33 -5.41
C HIS A 96 4.89 -5.81 -5.60
N ASN A 97 4.23 -5.27 -6.63
CA ASN A 97 4.11 -3.82 -6.79
C ASN A 97 2.84 -3.44 -7.56
N LEU A 98 2.45 -2.18 -7.47
CA LEU A 98 1.25 -1.66 -8.09
C LEU A 98 1.41 -0.19 -8.47
N ALA A 99 0.68 0.24 -9.49
CA ALA A 99 0.59 1.64 -9.89
C ALA A 99 -0.73 1.91 -10.62
N TRP A 100 -1.30 3.10 -10.44
CA TRP A 100 -2.40 3.55 -11.27
C TRP A 100 -1.91 4.02 -12.63
N GLY A 101 -2.64 3.64 -13.67
CA GLY A 101 -2.40 4.02 -15.04
C GLY A 101 -3.71 4.35 -15.76
N ASP A 102 -3.60 4.39 -17.09
CA ASP A 102 -4.61 4.91 -18.03
C ASP A 102 -4.90 6.41 -17.82
N GLU A 103 -5.55 7.04 -18.79
CA GLU A 103 -5.72 8.50 -18.85
C GLU A 103 -6.48 9.05 -17.62
N ASP A 104 -7.50 8.32 -17.18
CA ASP A 104 -8.34 8.68 -16.03
C ASP A 104 -7.83 8.18 -14.67
N GLY A 105 -6.69 7.48 -14.65
CA GLY A 105 -6.09 6.99 -13.41
C GLY A 105 -6.93 5.95 -12.67
N ARG A 106 -7.89 5.27 -13.32
CA ARG A 106 -8.79 4.29 -12.69
C ARG A 106 -8.41 2.84 -12.93
N THR A 107 -7.27 2.59 -13.57
CA THR A 107 -6.77 1.23 -13.78
C THR A 107 -5.56 1.00 -12.90
N LEU A 108 -5.64 0.00 -12.02
CA LEU A 108 -4.52 -0.43 -11.21
C LEU A 108 -3.77 -1.54 -11.94
N TYR A 109 -2.53 -1.25 -12.34
CA TYR A 109 -1.58 -2.22 -12.87
C TYR A 109 -0.82 -2.85 -11.71
N ILE A 110 -0.61 -4.17 -11.77
CA ILE A 110 -0.08 -4.97 -10.67
C ILE A 110 1.00 -5.89 -11.22
N ALA A 111 2.21 -5.78 -10.68
CA ALA A 111 3.30 -6.71 -10.94
C ALA A 111 3.24 -7.86 -9.92
N ALA A 112 3.19 -9.08 -10.43
CA ALA A 112 3.34 -10.31 -9.67
C ALA A 112 4.65 -11.02 -10.05
N LEU A 113 4.86 -12.27 -9.61
CA LEU A 113 6.08 -13.03 -9.86
C LEU A 113 6.43 -13.12 -11.35
N THR A 114 5.48 -13.61 -12.16
CA THR A 114 5.70 -13.89 -13.59
C THR A 114 4.76 -13.16 -14.53
N SER A 115 3.79 -12.43 -13.97
CA SER A 115 2.70 -11.82 -14.72
C SER A 115 2.47 -10.35 -14.33
N ILE A 116 1.91 -9.59 -15.26
CA ILE A 116 1.31 -8.27 -14.99
C ILE A 116 -0.21 -8.39 -15.10
N TYR A 117 -0.91 -8.00 -14.04
CA TYR A 117 -2.36 -7.91 -14.00
C TYR A 117 -2.83 -6.47 -14.12
N ARG A 118 -4.09 -6.26 -14.51
CA ARG A 118 -4.76 -4.97 -14.39
C ARG A 118 -6.19 -5.15 -13.90
N ILE A 119 -6.65 -4.21 -13.07
CA ILE A 119 -8.04 -4.16 -12.60
C ILE A 119 -8.55 -2.72 -12.67
N ARG A 120 -9.82 -2.57 -13.04
CA ARG A 120 -10.52 -1.29 -13.09
C ARG A 120 -11.14 -1.00 -11.72
N LEU A 121 -10.90 0.19 -11.18
CA LEU A 121 -11.38 0.61 -9.85
C LEU A 121 -12.31 1.82 -9.93
N GLY A 122 -13.15 1.98 -8.90
CA GLY A 122 -14.12 3.06 -8.78
C GLY A 122 -13.54 4.40 -8.34
N ILE A 123 -12.32 4.42 -7.80
CA ILE A 123 -11.64 5.61 -7.30
C ILE A 123 -10.32 5.76 -8.06
N PRO A 124 -10.03 6.92 -8.67
CA PRO A 124 -8.74 7.15 -9.31
C PRO A 124 -7.58 7.16 -8.30
N GLY A 125 -6.41 6.74 -8.75
CA GLY A 125 -5.18 6.79 -7.98
C GLY A 125 -4.54 8.16 -7.88
N ILE A 126 -3.62 8.31 -6.94
CA ILE A 126 -2.56 9.32 -7.03
C ILE A 126 -1.52 8.82 -8.04
N ARG A 127 -1.26 9.63 -9.08
CA ARG A 127 -0.24 9.37 -10.09
C ARG A 127 0.93 10.34 -9.91
N PRO A 128 2.18 9.90 -10.14
CA PRO A 128 3.31 10.82 -10.23
C PRO A 128 3.04 11.88 -11.29
N ALA A 129 3.39 13.14 -10.99
CA ALA A 129 3.35 14.25 -11.94
C ALA A 129 4.45 14.13 -13.01
#